data_AF-A0A6B3HCY5-F1
#
_entry.id   AF-A0A6B3HCY5-F1
#
_cell.length_a   1.000
_cell.length_b   1.000
_cell.length_c   1.000
_cell.angle_alpha   90.00
_cell.angle_beta   90.00
_cell.angle_gamma   90.00
#
_symmetry.space_group_name_H-M   'P 1'
#
loop_
_entity.id
_entity.type
_entity.pdbx_description
1 polymer ?
#
loop_
_entity_poly.entity_id
_entity_poly.type
_entity_poly.pdbx_seq_one_letter_code
_entity_poly.pdbx_strand_id
1 'polypeptide(L)' 'TSPFDHTVWVIAGDGCLQEGISAEASSLAGHQKLGNLVLLWDDNHISIEGDTETAVSEDTLKRYEAYGWHV' A
#
# COMPACT_ATOMS: atom_id res chain seq x y z
N THR A 1 10.07 6.96 -26.90
CA THR A 1 9.55 6.55 -25.58
C THR A 1 8.26 7.31 -25.35
N SER A 2 7.17 6.59 -25.11
CA SER A 2 5.90 7.20 -24.70
C SER A 2 6.09 7.86 -23.34
N PRO A 3 5.45 9.00 -23.05
CA PRO A 3 5.38 9.51 -21.68
C PRO A 3 4.71 8.52 -20.71
N PHE A 4 4.06 7.46 -21.20
CA PHE A 4 3.46 6.39 -20.40
C PHE A 4 4.38 5.17 -20.19
N ASP A 5 5.57 5.15 -20.80
CA ASP A 5 6.54 4.06 -20.66
C ASP A 5 7.44 4.28 -19.43
N HIS A 6 6.85 4.33 -18.23
CA HIS A 6 7.58 4.47 -16.98
C HIS A 6 6.89 3.73 -15.83
N THR A 7 7.69 3.38 -14.81
CA THR A 7 7.21 2.82 -13.54
C THR A 7 7.04 3.94 -12.54
N VAL A 8 5.93 3.94 -11.81
CA VAL A 8 5.64 4.83 -10.70
C VAL A 8 5.98 4.10 -9.40
N TRP A 9 6.92 4.64 -8.64
CA TRP A 9 7.36 4.08 -7.37
C TRP A 9 6.82 4.91 -6.22
N VAL A 10 6.27 4.24 -5.20
CA VAL A 10 5.78 4.85 -3.96
C VAL A 10 6.43 4.14 -2.79
N ILE A 11 6.87 4.91 -1.78
CA ILE A 11 7.25 4.38 -0.47
C ILE A 11 6.17 4.81 0.51
N ALA A 12 5.63 3.86 1.26
CA ALA A 12 4.60 4.10 2.26
C ALA A 12 4.96 3.36 3.56
N GLY A 13 4.68 3.97 4.71
CA GLY A 13 4.81 3.30 6.02
C GLY A 13 3.46 2.92 6.60
N ASP A 14 3.48 2.34 7.79
CA ASP A 14 2.28 1.87 8.50
C ASP A 14 1.21 2.95 8.65
N GLY A 15 1.63 4.17 9.03
CA GLY A 15 0.70 5.30 9.16
C GLY A 15 -0.03 5.63 7.86
N CYS A 16 0.62 5.51 6.70
CA CYS A 16 -0.07 5.70 5.41
C CYS A 16 -1.10 4.60 5.17
N LEU A 17 -0.78 3.35 5.53
CA LEU A 17 -1.65 2.19 5.27
C LEU A 17 -2.82 2.07 6.26
N GLN A 18 -2.75 2.76 7.40
CA GLN A 18 -3.85 2.93 8.35
C GLN A 18 -4.88 3.96 7.89
N GLU A 19 -4.45 4.99 7.14
CA GLU A 19 -5.33 6.05 6.67
C GLU A 19 -6.32 5.56 5.61
N GLY A 20 -7.62 5.79 5.82
CA GLY A 20 -8.68 5.24 4.96
C GLY A 20 -8.56 5.64 3.48
N ILE A 21 -7.99 6.82 3.20
CA ILE A 21 -7.76 7.27 1.83
C ILE A 21 -6.81 6.34 1.05
N SER A 22 -5.86 5.69 1.73
CA SER A 22 -4.96 4.72 1.10
C SER A 22 -5.71 3.46 0.66
N ALA A 23 -6.71 3.03 1.42
CA ALA A 23 -7.55 1.88 1.09
C ALA A 23 -8.43 2.17 -0.13
N GLU A 24 -9.05 3.36 -0.19
CA GLU A 24 -9.83 3.80 -1.36
C GLU A 24 -8.97 3.86 -2.63
N ALA A 25 -7.80 4.49 -2.54
CA ALA A 25 -6.87 4.61 -3.66
C ALA A 25 -6.31 3.24 -4.10
N SER A 26 -5.92 2.38 -3.15
CA SER A 26 -5.35 1.06 -3.45
C SER A 26 -6.41 0.12 -4.06
N SER A 27 -7.65 0.18 -3.59
CA SER A 27 -8.78 -0.53 -4.19
C SER A 27 -9.02 -0.08 -5.64
N LEU A 28 -9.00 1.24 -5.89
CA LEU A 28 -9.16 1.77 -7.24
C LEU A 28 -8.01 1.37 -8.17
N ALA A 29 -6.76 1.44 -7.69
CA ALA A 29 -5.58 1.06 -8.45
C ALA A 29 -5.59 -0.42 -8.87
N GLY A 30 -5.97 -1.31 -7.94
CA GLY A 30 -6.15 -2.74 -8.22
C GLY A 30 -7.28 -2.98 -9.24
N HIS A 31 -8.42 -2.31 -9.08
CA HIS A 31 -9.52 -2.38 -10.04
C HIS A 31 -9.12 -1.93 -11.45
N GLN A 32 -8.32 -0.86 -11.57
CA GLN A 32 -7.82 -0.34 -12.85
C GLN A 32 -6.63 -1.12 -13.40
N LYS A 33 -6.08 -2.09 -12.66
CA LYS A 33 -4.93 -2.92 -13.06
C LYS A 33 -3.70 -2.09 -13.43
N LEU A 34 -3.36 -1.11 -12.59
CA LEU A 34 -2.20 -0.24 -12.79
C LEU A 34 -0.87 -0.99 -12.60
N GLY A 35 -0.48 -1.84 -13.56
CA GLY A 35 0.69 -2.73 -13.47
C GLY A 35 2.05 -2.03 -13.49
N ASN A 36 2.09 -0.71 -13.72
CA ASN A 36 3.31 0.10 -13.63
C ASN A 36 3.42 0.86 -12.30
N LEU A 37 2.48 0.70 -11.37
CA LEU A 37 2.53 1.25 -10.02
C LEU A 37 3.12 0.22 -9.06
N VAL A 38 4.19 0.58 -8.37
CA VAL A 38 4.84 -0.25 -7.35
C VAL A 38 4.84 0.50 -6.02
N LEU A 39 4.18 -0.09 -5.03
CA LEU A 39 4.17 0.40 -3.65
C LEU A 39 5.14 -0.44 -2.83
N LEU A 40 6.15 0.21 -2.28
CA LEU A 40 7.09 -0.33 -1.31
C LEU A 40 6.57 0.04 0.09
N TRP A 41 6.06 -0.96 0.80
CA TRP A 41 5.68 -0.81 2.19
C TRP A 41 6.91 -0.98 3.08
N ASP A 42 7.25 0.04 3.86
CA ASP A 42 8.22 -0.02 4.94
C ASP A 42 7.58 -0.69 6.16
N ASP A 43 7.53 -2.02 6.13
CA ASP A 43 7.04 -2.88 7.21
C ASP A 43 8.12 -3.02 8.30
N ASN A 44 8.23 -2.00 9.14
CA ASN A 44 9.26 -1.93 10.19
C ASN A 44 8.71 -2.09 11.61
N HIS A 45 7.39 -2.29 11.74
CA HIS A 45 6.65 -2.49 12.99
C HIS A 45 6.72 -1.32 14.00
N ILE A 46 7.04 -0.10 13.58
CA ILE A 46 7.15 1.06 14.47
C ILE A 46 6.37 2.28 13.94
N SER A 47 5.50 2.84 14.78
CA SER A 47 4.88 4.16 14.61
C SER A 47 5.30 5.12 15.73
N ILE A 48 4.64 6.29 15.82
CA ILE A 48 4.90 7.28 16.88
C ILE A 48 4.64 6.69 18.27
N GLU A 49 3.61 5.86 18.40
CA GLU A 49 3.20 5.20 19.64
C GLU A 49 4.04 3.97 20.01
N GLY A 50 5.07 3.65 19.20
CA GLY A 50 5.95 2.50 19.39
C GLY A 50 5.57 1.33 18.49
N ASP A 51 5.49 0.14 19.05
CA ASP A 51 5.14 -1.08 18.31
C ASP A 51 3.76 -0.96 17.65
N THR A 52 3.65 -1.27 16.36
CA THR A 52 2.38 -1.17 15.63
C THR A 52 1.32 -2.13 16.16
N GLU A 53 1.67 -3.22 16.86
CA GLU A 53 0.72 -4.12 17.51
C GLU A 53 -0.18 -3.40 18.54
N THR A 54 0.23 -2.23 19.02
CA THR A 54 -0.58 -1.41 19.94
C THR A 54 -1.84 -0.82 19.30
N ALA A 55 -1.88 -0.68 17.97
CA ALA A 55 -2.97 -0.02 17.24
C ALA A 55 -3.40 -0.72 15.94
N VAL A 56 -2.58 -1.65 15.43
CA VAL A 56 -2.80 -2.38 14.17
C VAL A 56 -2.85 -3.87 14.47
N SER A 57 -3.89 -4.54 13.95
CA SER A 57 -4.05 -5.99 14.11
C SER A 57 -4.52 -6.68 12.82
N GLU A 58 -4.47 -5.96 11.70
CA GLU A 58 -4.90 -6.48 10.41
C GLU A 58 -3.79 -7.23 9.67
N ASP A 59 -4.20 -8.07 8.72
CA ASP A 59 -3.29 -8.68 7.75
C ASP A 59 -3.24 -7.80 6.50
N THR A 60 -2.29 -6.87 6.47
CA THR A 60 -2.12 -5.89 5.39
C THR A 60 -1.91 -6.58 4.04
N LEU A 61 -1.13 -7.65 3.97
CA LEU A 61 -0.86 -8.37 2.72
C LEU A 61 -2.15 -8.98 2.16
N LYS A 62 -2.95 -9.66 3.00
CA LYS A 62 -4.26 -10.19 2.56
C LYS A 62 -5.23 -9.09 2.14
N ARG A 63 -5.19 -7.92 2.78
CA ARG A 63 -6.00 -6.75 2.36
C ARG A 63 -5.60 -6.30 0.95
N TYR A 64 -4.31 -6.25 0.65
CA TYR A 64 -3.80 -5.91 -0.69
C TYR A 64 -4.10 -6.98 -1.74
N GLU A 65 -3.97 -8.27 -1.40
CA GLU A 65 -4.43 -9.38 -2.25
C GLU A 65 -5.91 -9.24 -2.61
N ALA A 66 -6.76 -8.90 -1.63
CA ALA A 66 -8.19 -8.71 -1.84
C ALA A 66 -8.52 -7.53 -2.78
N TYR A 67 -7.67 -6.50 -2.82
CA TYR A 67 -7.76 -5.41 -3.80
C TYR A 67 -7.26 -5.80 -5.20
N GLY A 68 -6.61 -6.96 -5.35
CA GLY A 68 -6.05 -7.43 -6.62
C GLY A 68 -4.62 -6.99 -6.87
N TRP A 69 -3.87 -6.61 -5.83
CA TRP A 69 -2.44 -6.35 -5.94
C TRP A 69 -1.64 -7.64 -5.97
N HIS A 70 -0.47 -7.58 -6.60
CA HIS A 70 0.56 -8.58 -6.39
C HIS A 70 1.34 -8.20 -5.13
N VAL A 71 1.35 -9.11 -4.16
CA VAL A 71 2.15 -9.05 -2.94
C VAL A 71 3.18 -10.17 -2.93
#